data_AF-A0A0K9UUS8-F1
#
_entry.id   AF-A0A0K9UUS8-F1
#
_cell.length_a   1.000
_cell.length_b   1.000
_cell.length_c   1.000
_cell.angle_alpha   90.00
_cell.angle_beta   90.00
_cell.angle_gamma   90.00
#
_symmetry.space_group_name_H-M   'P 1'
#
loop_
_entity.id
_entity.type
_entity.pdbx_description
1 polymer ?
#
loop_
_entity_poly.entity_id
_entity_poly.type
_entity_poly.pdbx_seq_one_letter_code
_entity_poly.pdbx_strand_id
1 'polypeptide(L)'
;MKLTLRKKLLEKVENTTETPMLILSVVYVVVALLPDIAVLSPDDLEFLDGLLWIVWGIFATELLVKIFVSPKPLQYMMQNWPDVLIVAMPFLRPLRFLRILLVLPKAWRQTKSVLRQKTFSFIGLTSLSTVLLSAAFVYLVEKGTPSPINSYADALWWAMSTITTVGYGDMYPVTGFGRGVAVFLMLTGITLFGLLTASVASFFVEDDTAKQDHLSLNLLLEKNQQLETQLNQLVETQQPRKRFHLASYRRQLAERETVRKNQKPKRRRIKLPSQDNRNA
;
A
#
# COMPACT_ATOMS: atom_id res chain seq x y z
N MET A 1 9.75 3.13 -25.63
CA MET A 1 9.69 1.70 -25.24
C MET A 1 10.83 1.26 -24.29
N LYS A 2 12.10 1.66 -24.49
CA LYS A 2 13.23 1.26 -23.60
C LYS A 2 13.19 1.85 -22.16
N LEU A 3 12.61 3.04 -21.96
CA LEU A 3 12.54 3.71 -20.65
C LEU A 3 11.54 3.07 -19.69
N THR A 4 10.39 2.62 -20.19
CA THR A 4 9.33 1.97 -19.40
C THR A 4 9.77 0.57 -18.95
N LEU A 5 10.54 -0.14 -19.77
CA LEU A 5 11.14 -1.43 -19.40
C LEU A 5 12.18 -1.28 -18.29
N ARG A 6 13.08 -0.29 -18.39
CA ARG A 6 14.08 0.00 -17.34
C ARG A 6 13.44 0.43 -16.01
N LYS A 7 12.36 1.22 -16.04
CA LYS A 7 11.61 1.57 -14.82
C LYS A 7 10.97 0.35 -14.16
N LYS A 8 10.31 -0.52 -14.94
CA LYS A 8 9.71 -1.77 -14.42
C LYS A 8 10.75 -2.75 -13.87
N LEU A 9 11.93 -2.82 -14.49
CA LEU A 9 13.04 -3.64 -13.99
C LEU A 9 13.62 -3.08 -12.70
N LEU A 10 13.78 -1.75 -12.60
CA LEU A 10 14.23 -1.08 -11.38
C LEU A 10 13.27 -1.33 -10.21
N GLU A 11 11.96 -1.18 -10.44
CA GLU A 11 10.92 -1.41 -9.42
C GLU A 11 10.88 -2.88 -8.97
N LYS A 12 11.08 -3.83 -9.89
CA LYS A 12 11.14 -5.27 -9.57
C LYS A 12 12.41 -5.64 -8.80
N VAL A 13 13.54 -5.03 -9.14
CA VAL A 13 14.80 -5.22 -8.42
C VAL A 13 14.71 -4.60 -7.03
N GLU A 14 14.16 -3.39 -6.88
CA GLU A 14 13.97 -2.71 -5.59
C GLU A 14 13.11 -3.54 -4.64
N ASN A 15 11.93 -3.99 -5.06
CA ASN A 15 11.05 -4.82 -4.21
C ASN A 15 11.65 -6.19 -3.84
N THR A 16 12.51 -6.77 -4.68
CA THR A 16 13.11 -8.09 -4.43
C THR A 16 14.33 -8.00 -3.51
N THR A 17 15.10 -6.92 -3.62
CA THR A 17 16.35 -6.72 -2.87
C THR A 17 16.17 -6.04 -1.52
N GLU A 18 15.05 -5.35 -1.31
CA GLU A 18 14.80 -4.54 -0.10
C GLU A 18 14.84 -5.35 1.22
N THR A 19 14.19 -6.51 1.26
CA THR A 19 14.13 -7.35 2.48
C THR A 19 15.44 -8.06 2.79
N PRO A 20 16.11 -8.71 1.80
CA PRO A 20 17.46 -9.25 1.98
C PRO A 20 18.47 -8.19 2.42
N MET A 21 18.43 -7.00 1.81
CA MET A 21 19.31 -5.88 2.17
C MET A 21 19.10 -5.40 3.60
N LEU A 22 17.85 -5.35 4.07
CA LEU A 22 17.57 -4.97 5.45
C LEU A 22 18.15 -5.98 6.43
N ILE A 23 17.90 -7.27 6.22
CA ILE A 23 18.48 -8.34 7.04
C ILE A 23 20.01 -8.27 7.00
N LEU A 24 20.59 -8.11 5.81
CA LEU A 24 22.03 -7.99 5.63
C LEU A 24 22.60 -6.74 6.31
N SER A 25 21.86 -5.64 6.36
CA SER A 25 22.28 -4.42 7.06
C SER A 25 22.30 -4.61 8.58
N VAL A 26 21.34 -5.37 9.13
CA VAL A 26 21.31 -5.72 10.55
C VAL A 26 22.45 -6.66 10.89
N VAL A 27 22.64 -7.72 10.08
CA VAL A 27 23.76 -8.66 10.22
C VAL A 27 25.09 -7.93 10.13
N TYR A 28 25.24 -7.01 9.18
CA TYR A 28 26.44 -6.18 9.05
C TYR A 28 26.72 -5.39 10.33
N VAL A 29 25.69 -4.74 10.89
CA VAL A 29 25.83 -3.95 12.13
C VAL A 29 26.25 -4.84 13.29
N VAL A 30 25.63 -6.00 13.46
CA VAL A 30 25.98 -6.97 14.51
C VAL A 30 27.41 -7.48 14.35
N VAL A 31 27.81 -7.84 13.13
CA VAL A 31 29.18 -8.31 12.83
C VAL A 31 30.21 -7.19 13.01
N ALA A 32 29.89 -5.96 12.63
CA ALA A 32 30.77 -4.83 12.80
C ALA A 32 30.99 -4.45 14.27
N LEU A 33 30.04 -4.82 15.15
CA LEU A 33 30.11 -4.56 16.58
C LEU A 33 30.81 -5.67 17.38
N LEU A 34 30.89 -6.90 16.85
CA LEU A 34 31.55 -8.04 17.49
C LEU A 34 32.99 -7.76 17.98
N PRO A 35 33.87 -7.13 17.17
CA PRO A 35 35.22 -6.74 17.56
C PRO A 35 35.30 -5.83 18.79
N ASP A 36 34.29 -4.98 18.99
CA ASP A 36 34.28 -3.97 20.05
C ASP A 36 33.66 -4.48 21.37
N ILE A 37 32.92 -5.59 21.32
CA ILE A 37 32.21 -6.18 22.48
C ILE A 37 32.89 -7.41 23.06
N ALA A 38 33.62 -8.19 22.26
CA ALA A 38 34.27 -9.41 22.71
C ALA A 38 35.80 -9.22 22.72
N VAL A 39 36.46 -9.70 23.78
CA VAL A 39 37.92 -9.82 23.81
C VAL A 39 38.30 -10.94 22.85
N LEU A 40 38.40 -10.57 21.57
CA LEU A 40 38.65 -11.49 20.47
C LEU A 40 40.15 -11.62 20.23
N SER A 41 40.55 -12.82 19.83
CA SER A 41 41.94 -13.06 19.45
C SER A 41 42.25 -12.28 18.15
N PRO A 42 43.52 -11.93 17.89
CA PRO A 42 43.90 -11.25 16.66
C PRO A 42 43.39 -11.96 15.38
N ASP A 43 43.35 -13.30 15.39
CA ASP A 43 42.88 -14.13 14.28
C ASP A 43 41.36 -14.00 14.04
N ASP A 44 40.56 -13.84 15.12
CA ASP A 44 39.11 -13.66 15.02
C ASP A 44 38.75 -12.28 14.46
N LEU A 45 39.56 -11.26 14.79
CA LEU A 45 39.41 -9.90 14.25
C LEU A 45 39.69 -9.86 12.75
N GLU A 46 40.68 -10.62 12.28
CA GLU A 46 41.02 -10.70 10.85
C GLU A 46 39.94 -11.45 10.05
N PHE A 47 39.40 -12.53 10.61
CA PHE A 47 38.25 -13.24 10.03
C PHE A 47 36.99 -12.36 9.95
N LEU A 48 36.69 -11.60 11.02
CA LEU A 48 35.56 -10.67 11.06
C LEU A 48 35.72 -9.51 10.06
N ASP A 49 36.93 -8.96 9.90
CA ASP A 49 37.20 -7.93 8.89
C ASP A 49 37.00 -8.48 7.47
N GLY A 50 37.44 -9.71 7.20
CA GLY A 50 37.16 -10.42 5.95
C GLY A 50 35.67 -10.60 5.67
N LEU A 51 34.89 -10.99 6.70
CA LEU A 51 33.43 -11.14 6.60
C LEU A 51 32.75 -9.78 6.30
N LEU A 52 33.23 -8.69 6.92
CA LEU A 52 32.74 -7.34 6.67
C LEU A 52 33.02 -6.88 5.24
N TRP A 53 34.17 -7.23 4.66
CA TRP A 53 34.47 -6.97 3.25
C TRP A 53 33.57 -7.74 2.29
N ILE A 54 33.24 -8.99 2.61
CA ILE A 54 32.29 -9.80 1.84
C ILE A 54 30.90 -9.16 1.86
N VAL A 55 30.40 -8.81 3.04
CA VAL A 55 29.10 -8.15 3.18
C VAL A 55 29.09 -6.79 2.47
N TRP A 56 30.18 -6.02 2.58
CA TRP A 56 30.33 -4.78 1.82
C TRP A 56 30.29 -5.02 0.30
N GLY A 57 30.97 -6.05 -0.19
CA GLY A 57 30.98 -6.41 -1.61
C GLY A 57 29.58 -6.69 -2.15
N ILE A 58 28.70 -7.30 -1.35
CA ILE A 58 27.29 -7.53 -1.67
C ILE A 58 26.53 -6.19 -1.76
N PHE A 59 26.72 -5.27 -0.80
CA PHE A 59 26.11 -3.93 -0.86
C PHE A 59 26.60 -3.13 -2.08
N ALA A 60 27.89 -3.18 -2.38
CA ALA A 60 28.51 -2.48 -3.49
C ALA A 60 28.01 -3.00 -4.85
N THR A 61 27.94 -4.32 -5.01
CA THR A 61 27.44 -4.95 -6.24
C THR A 61 25.98 -4.59 -6.48
N GLU A 62 25.15 -4.58 -5.45
CA GLU A 62 23.74 -4.19 -5.61
C GLU A 62 23.58 -2.72 -6.00
N LEU A 63 24.34 -1.81 -5.37
CA LEU A 63 24.34 -0.39 -5.75
C LEU A 63 24.76 -0.22 -7.22
N LEU A 64 25.80 -0.92 -7.66
CA LEU A 64 26.23 -0.91 -9.04
C LEU A 64 25.13 -1.40 -9.97
N VAL A 65 24.49 -2.53 -9.66
CA VAL A 65 23.36 -3.05 -10.45
C VAL A 65 22.23 -2.03 -10.56
N LYS A 66 21.87 -1.36 -9.46
CA LYS A 66 20.83 -0.32 -9.45
C LYS A 66 21.23 0.92 -10.25
N ILE A 67 22.49 1.35 -10.18
CA ILE A 67 23.02 2.46 -10.97
C ILE A 67 23.02 2.12 -12.48
N PHE A 68 23.44 0.92 -12.86
CA PHE A 68 23.49 0.48 -14.26
C PHE A 68 22.12 0.25 -14.89
N VAL A 69 21.16 -0.26 -14.11
CA VAL A 69 19.78 -0.49 -14.56
C VAL A 69 18.99 0.83 -14.63
N SER A 70 19.35 1.83 -13.81
CA SER A 70 18.68 3.12 -13.77
C SER A 70 18.86 3.92 -15.08
N PRO A 71 17.77 4.48 -15.65
CA PRO A 71 17.84 5.31 -16.85
C PRO A 71 18.70 6.57 -16.71
N LYS A 72 18.94 7.07 -15.48
CA LYS A 72 19.73 8.27 -15.18
C LYS A 72 20.62 8.04 -13.94
N PRO A 73 21.84 7.51 -14.10
CA PRO A 73 22.68 7.05 -12.99
C PRO A 73 23.09 8.18 -12.03
N LEU A 74 23.46 9.36 -12.55
CA LEU A 74 23.82 10.54 -11.75
C LEU A 74 22.65 11.05 -10.89
N GLN A 75 21.46 11.11 -11.46
CA GLN A 75 20.26 11.53 -10.74
C GLN A 75 19.85 10.50 -9.69
N TYR A 76 20.03 9.21 -9.98
CA TYR A 76 19.78 8.13 -9.04
C TYR A 76 20.77 8.14 -7.86
N MET A 77 22.06 8.40 -8.10
CA MET A 77 23.06 8.57 -7.04
C MET A 77 22.75 9.77 -6.14
N MET A 78 22.36 10.91 -6.70
CA MET A 78 22.00 12.09 -5.91
C MET A 78 20.72 11.87 -5.11
N GLN A 79 19.78 11.12 -5.68
CA GLN A 79 18.56 10.75 -4.96
C GLN A 79 18.92 9.76 -3.83
N ASN A 80 19.65 8.68 -4.11
CA ASN A 80 20.06 7.64 -3.16
C ASN A 80 21.46 7.88 -2.56
N TRP A 81 21.76 9.14 -2.23
CA TRP A 81 23.04 9.54 -1.66
C TRP A 81 23.44 8.78 -0.37
N PRO A 82 22.52 8.29 0.49
CA PRO A 82 22.90 7.49 1.65
C PRO A 82 23.53 6.14 1.26
N ASP A 83 23.00 5.47 0.24
CA ASP A 83 23.53 4.18 -0.23
C ASP A 83 24.90 4.35 -0.90
N VAL A 84 25.07 5.44 -1.64
CA VAL A 84 26.36 5.81 -2.24
C VAL A 84 27.42 6.06 -1.16
N LEU A 85 27.06 6.76 -0.08
CA LEU A 85 27.97 6.98 1.04
C LEU A 85 28.29 5.71 1.82
N ILE A 86 27.33 4.79 1.99
CA ILE A 86 27.58 3.47 2.62
C ILE A 86 28.61 2.67 1.82
N VAL A 87 28.53 2.71 0.48
CA VAL A 87 29.48 1.99 -0.38
C VAL A 87 30.83 2.71 -0.46
N ALA A 88 30.87 4.04 -0.43
CA ALA A 88 32.11 4.83 -0.43
C ALA A 88 32.87 4.81 0.92
N MET A 89 32.22 4.34 1.98
CA MET A 89 32.70 4.41 3.36
C MET A 89 33.93 3.56 3.76
N PRO A 90 34.24 2.37 3.18
CA PRO A 90 35.45 1.61 3.57
C PRO A 90 36.74 2.40 3.36
N PHE A 91 36.73 3.31 2.39
CA PHE A 91 37.84 4.21 2.08
C PHE A 91 37.99 5.33 3.12
N LEU A 92 37.00 5.51 4.00
CA LEU A 92 36.94 6.52 5.05
C LEU A 92 37.03 5.86 6.45
N ARG A 93 38.04 4.99 6.64
CA ARG A 93 38.36 4.29 7.92
C ARG A 93 38.20 5.12 9.22
N PRO A 94 38.46 6.45 9.27
CA PRO A 94 38.21 7.23 10.49
C PRO A 94 36.74 7.69 10.70
N LEU A 95 35.88 7.68 9.68
CA LEU A 95 34.50 8.20 9.73
C LEU A 95 33.43 7.15 10.08
N ARG A 96 33.84 6.01 10.66
CA ARG A 96 32.98 4.88 11.06
C ARG A 96 31.71 5.32 11.80
N PHE A 97 31.84 6.31 12.66
CA PHE A 97 30.78 6.86 13.51
C PHE A 97 29.71 7.62 12.73
N LEU A 98 30.06 8.23 11.60
CA LEU A 98 29.12 8.96 10.73
C LEU A 98 28.14 8.00 10.03
N ARG A 99 28.46 6.70 9.97
CA ARG A 99 27.61 5.67 9.37
C ARG A 99 26.22 5.63 9.98
N ILE A 100 26.14 5.71 11.30
CA ILE A 100 24.87 5.57 12.03
C ILE A 100 23.96 6.74 11.68
N LEU A 101 24.54 7.93 11.51
CA LEU A 101 23.84 9.12 11.04
C LEU A 101 23.33 9.00 9.59
N LEU A 102 24.07 8.26 8.75
CA LEU A 102 23.77 8.08 7.32
C LEU A 102 22.74 6.98 7.03
N VAL A 103 22.44 6.09 7.99
CA VAL A 103 21.39 5.06 7.86
C VAL A 103 20.00 5.61 8.22
N LEU A 104 19.93 6.65 9.07
CA LEU A 104 18.69 7.34 9.48
C LEU A 104 17.79 7.75 8.30
N PRO A 105 18.29 8.35 7.20
CA PRO A 105 17.44 8.77 6.08
C PRO A 105 16.89 7.58 5.28
N LYS A 106 17.56 6.43 5.30
CA LYS A 106 17.12 5.20 4.60
C LYS A 106 15.93 4.59 5.33
N ALA A 107 16.00 4.50 6.66
CA ALA A 107 14.86 4.13 7.50
C ALA A 107 13.67 5.08 7.29
N TRP A 108 13.93 6.39 7.14
CA TRP A 108 12.87 7.39 6.95
C TRP A 108 12.21 7.36 5.56
N ARG A 109 12.93 6.98 4.51
CA ARG A 109 12.38 6.86 3.15
C ARG A 109 11.54 5.61 2.95
N GLN A 110 11.88 4.52 3.62
CA GLN A 110 11.10 3.28 3.54
C GLN A 110 9.74 3.38 4.25
N THR A 111 9.57 4.35 5.16
CA THR A 111 8.28 4.62 5.80
C THR A 111 7.20 5.10 4.80
N LYS A 112 7.57 5.66 3.65
CA LYS A 112 6.60 6.22 2.67
C LYS A 112 6.01 5.21 1.69
N SER A 113 6.62 4.05 1.42
CA SER A 113 6.12 3.10 0.40
C SER A 113 5.39 1.86 0.95
N VAL A 114 5.42 1.62 2.27
CA VAL A 114 5.07 0.30 2.85
C VAL A 114 3.72 0.27 3.60
N LEU A 115 2.91 1.32 3.46
CA LEU A 115 1.59 1.46 4.10
C LEU A 115 0.51 0.45 3.66
N ARG A 116 0.81 -0.64 2.94
CA ARG A 116 -0.26 -1.44 2.33
C ARG A 116 -0.29 -2.97 2.51
N GLN A 117 0.69 -3.72 3.03
CA GLN A 117 0.44 -5.17 3.26
C GLN A 117 1.45 -6.00 4.08
N LYS A 118 2.62 -5.50 4.49
CA LYS A 118 3.64 -6.28 5.23
C LYS A 118 4.14 -5.57 6.50
N THR A 119 3.21 -4.99 7.25
CA THR A 119 3.45 -3.99 8.31
C THR A 119 4.19 -4.56 9.53
N PHE A 120 3.83 -5.74 10.02
CA PHE A 120 4.28 -6.19 11.35
C PHE A 120 5.75 -6.64 11.38
N SER A 121 6.16 -7.52 10.46
CA SER A 121 7.55 -8.01 10.40
C SER A 121 8.55 -6.91 10.02
N PHE A 122 8.13 -5.95 9.20
CA PHE A 122 8.98 -4.82 8.77
C PHE A 122 9.19 -3.81 9.90
N ILE A 123 8.12 -3.43 10.62
CA ILE A 123 8.22 -2.53 11.78
C ILE A 123 9.13 -3.15 12.86
N GLY A 124 8.96 -4.44 13.16
CA GLY A 124 9.80 -5.14 14.14
C GLY A 124 11.28 -5.16 13.73
N LEU A 125 11.58 -5.41 12.46
CA LEU A 125 12.96 -5.43 11.97
C LEU A 125 13.59 -4.03 12.01
N THR A 126 12.86 -3.00 11.57
CA THR A 126 13.35 -1.61 11.56
C THR A 126 13.53 -1.04 12.97
N SER A 127 12.63 -1.36 13.90
CA SER A 127 12.75 -0.93 15.30
C SER A 127 13.95 -1.60 15.98
N LEU A 128 14.13 -2.91 15.79
CA LEU A 128 15.28 -3.65 16.29
C LEU A 128 16.59 -3.07 15.76
N SER A 129 16.65 -2.80 14.44
CA SER A 129 17.81 -2.16 13.81
C SER A 129 18.13 -0.81 14.45
N THR A 130 17.10 0.00 14.69
CA THR A 130 17.25 1.35 15.25
C THR A 130 17.75 1.31 16.69
N VAL A 131 17.29 0.35 17.49
CA VAL A 131 17.76 0.12 18.86
C VAL A 131 19.23 -0.26 18.88
N LEU A 132 19.63 -1.27 18.09
CA LEU A 132 21.01 -1.74 18.03
C LEU A 132 21.96 -0.63 17.58
N LEU A 133 21.58 0.13 16.55
CA LEU A 133 22.35 1.26 16.04
C LEU A 133 22.47 2.40 17.05
N SER A 134 21.38 2.75 17.73
CA SER A 134 21.38 3.83 18.72
C SER A 134 22.22 3.46 19.94
N ALA A 135 22.10 2.23 20.42
CA ALA A 135 22.93 1.70 21.50
C ALA A 135 24.42 1.72 21.13
N ALA A 136 24.76 1.30 19.91
CA ALA A 136 26.13 1.29 19.43
C ALA A 136 26.72 2.70 19.36
N PHE A 137 25.97 3.65 18.79
CA PHE A 137 26.42 5.04 18.69
C PHE A 137 26.62 5.66 20.06
N VAL A 138 25.64 5.52 20.96
CA VAL A 138 25.70 6.10 22.29
C VAL A 138 26.83 5.47 23.10
N TYR A 139 27.01 4.14 23.04
CA TYR A 139 28.17 3.51 23.67
C TYR A 139 29.49 4.11 23.18
N LEU A 140 29.68 4.26 21.86
CA LEU A 140 30.92 4.76 21.29
C LEU A 140 31.23 6.21 21.66
N VAL A 141 30.20 7.07 21.74
CA VAL A 141 30.36 8.49 22.06
C VAL A 141 30.48 8.73 23.57
N GLU A 142 29.82 7.91 24.38
CA GLU A 142 29.83 8.02 25.84
C GLU A 142 31.02 7.28 26.48
N LYS A 143 31.65 6.33 25.76
CA LYS A 143 32.85 5.62 26.22
C LYS A 143 33.99 6.60 26.52
N GLY A 144 34.47 6.59 27.77
CA GLY A 144 35.52 7.49 28.23
C GLY A 144 35.02 8.85 28.72
N THR A 145 33.70 9.05 28.82
CA THR A 145 33.07 10.22 29.45
C THR A 145 32.51 9.86 30.83
N PRO A 146 32.16 10.81 31.71
CA PRO A 146 31.57 10.52 33.02
C PRO A 146 30.08 10.10 32.92
N SER A 147 29.75 9.25 31.96
CA SER A 147 28.42 8.73 31.68
C SER A 147 28.14 7.46 32.50
N PRO A 148 26.90 7.20 32.92
CA PRO A 148 26.54 5.91 33.53
C PRO A 148 26.64 4.74 32.54
N ILE A 149 26.70 5.01 31.23
CA ILE A 149 26.80 4.00 30.16
C ILE A 149 28.27 3.55 30.00
N ASN A 150 28.63 2.41 30.59
CA ASN A 150 30.02 1.90 30.60
C ASN A 150 30.24 0.72 29.67
N SER A 151 29.18 -0.01 29.34
CA SER A 151 29.21 -1.14 28.42
C SER A 151 28.16 -1.00 27.32
N TYR A 152 28.32 -1.77 26.24
CA TYR A 152 27.31 -1.85 25.19
C TYR A 152 25.99 -2.44 25.71
N ALA A 153 26.05 -3.34 26.71
CA ALA A 153 24.86 -3.88 27.36
C ALA A 153 24.06 -2.77 28.06
N ASP A 154 24.73 -1.84 28.74
CA ASP A 154 24.09 -0.68 29.36
C ASP A 154 23.45 0.24 28.31
N ALA A 155 24.13 0.43 27.17
CA ALA A 155 23.60 1.22 26.06
C ALA A 155 22.39 0.55 25.38
N LEU A 156 22.38 -0.79 25.28
CA LEU A 156 21.24 -1.56 24.78
C LEU A 156 20.05 -1.48 25.73
N TRP A 157 20.30 -1.64 27.04
CA TRP A 157 19.29 -1.47 28.08
C TRP A 157 18.66 -0.08 28.01
N TRP A 158 19.50 0.97 27.92
CA TRP A 158 19.06 2.34 27.71
C TRP A 158 18.23 2.52 26.43
N ALA A 159 18.69 1.99 25.30
CA ALA A 159 18.01 2.15 24.03
C ALA A 159 16.64 1.45 24.03
N MET A 160 16.56 0.25 24.62
CA MET A 160 15.32 -0.49 24.81
C MET A 160 14.35 0.25 25.74
N SER A 161 14.81 0.74 26.89
CA SER A 161 13.96 1.48 27.83
C SER A 161 13.50 2.82 27.26
N THR A 162 14.30 3.46 26.41
CA THR A 162 13.97 4.72 25.74
C THR A 162 12.97 4.54 24.62
N ILE A 163 13.18 3.59 23.69
CA ILE A 163 12.27 3.39 22.55
C ILE A 163 10.89 2.88 22.99
N THR A 164 10.85 2.09 24.08
CA THR A 164 9.61 1.61 24.70
C THR A 164 8.96 2.64 25.62
N THR A 165 9.56 3.84 25.74
CA THR A 165 9.08 4.95 26.58
C THR A 165 9.01 4.64 28.09
N VAL A 166 9.73 3.62 28.56
CA VAL A 166 9.84 3.27 29.99
C VAL A 166 10.72 4.27 30.73
N GLY A 167 11.94 4.50 30.23
CA GLY A 167 12.86 5.54 30.72
C GLY A 167 13.15 5.50 32.23
N TYR A 168 13.74 4.40 32.72
CA TYR A 168 14.09 4.25 34.15
C TYR A 168 14.98 5.37 34.71
N GLY A 169 15.80 6.02 33.86
CA GLY A 169 16.67 7.13 34.23
C GLY A 169 17.97 6.72 34.92
N ASP A 170 18.23 5.42 35.03
CA ASP A 170 19.46 4.80 35.51
C ASP A 170 20.63 4.99 34.53
N MET A 171 20.34 4.92 33.23
CA MET A 171 21.29 5.10 32.15
C MET A 171 20.83 6.24 31.24
N TYR A 172 21.73 7.14 30.86
CA TYR A 172 21.44 8.24 29.93
C TYR A 172 22.71 8.82 29.30
N PRO A 173 22.65 9.28 28.03
CA PRO A 173 23.78 9.96 27.41
C PRO A 173 23.98 11.37 27.98
N VAL A 174 25.23 11.73 28.26
CA VAL A 174 25.62 13.06 28.75
C VAL A 174 26.18 13.95 27.65
N THR A 175 26.68 13.36 26.55
CA THR A 175 27.28 14.12 25.44
C THR A 175 26.23 14.76 24.54
N GLY A 176 26.59 15.86 23.85
CA GLY A 176 25.69 16.54 22.90
C GLY A 176 25.25 15.63 21.75
N PHE A 177 26.18 14.84 21.19
CA PHE A 177 25.86 13.88 20.13
C PHE A 177 25.01 12.71 20.64
N GLY A 178 25.29 12.17 21.83
CA GLY A 178 24.48 11.13 22.46
C GLY A 178 23.04 11.59 22.73
N ARG A 179 22.87 12.83 23.20
CA ARG A 179 21.54 13.45 23.38
C ARG A 179 20.81 13.66 22.07
N GLY A 180 21.50 14.02 20.99
CA GLY A 180 20.90 14.11 19.66
C GLY A 180 20.31 12.77 19.20
N VAL A 181 21.03 11.67 19.43
CA VAL A 181 20.53 10.32 19.14
C VAL A 181 19.39 9.92 20.08
N ALA A 182 19.44 10.31 21.35
CA ALA A 182 18.34 10.10 22.29
C ALA A 182 17.02 10.73 21.79
N VAL A 183 17.07 11.99 21.33
CA VAL A 183 15.88 12.68 20.77
C VAL A 183 15.33 11.94 19.56
N PHE A 184 16.20 11.50 18.65
CA PHE A 184 15.78 10.72 17.49
C PHE A 184 15.11 9.39 17.90
N LEU A 185 15.70 8.69 18.87
CA LEU A 185 15.18 7.41 19.37
C LEU A 185 13.81 7.59 20.04
N MET A 186 13.61 8.66 20.80
CA MET A 186 12.32 9.00 21.41
C MET A 186 11.23 9.26 20.36
N LEU A 187 11.52 10.04 19.31
CA LEU A 187 10.58 10.29 18.20
C LEU A 187 10.21 9.00 17.47
N THR A 188 11.18 8.11 17.30
CA THR A 188 10.96 6.79 16.68
C THR A 188 10.03 5.94 17.54
N GLY A 189 10.24 5.90 18.86
CA GLY A 189 9.37 5.19 19.81
C GLY A 189 7.93 5.66 19.73
N ILE A 190 7.69 6.98 19.78
CA ILE A 190 6.35 7.58 19.65
C ILE A 190 5.69 7.17 18.32
N THR A 191 6.43 7.23 17.23
CA THR A 191 5.93 6.84 15.89
C THR A 191 5.55 5.36 15.85
N LEU A 192 6.36 4.49 16.47
CA LEU A 192 6.11 3.06 16.54
C LEU A 192 4.84 2.74 17.33
N PHE A 193 4.63 3.35 18.50
CA PHE A 193 3.38 3.21 19.25
C PHE A 193 2.16 3.76 18.49
N GLY A 194 2.33 4.86 17.76
CA GLY A 194 1.29 5.40 16.88
C GLY A 194 0.88 4.42 15.77
N LEU A 195 1.86 3.79 15.12
CA LEU A 195 1.65 2.77 14.09
C LEU A 195 0.99 1.51 14.66
N LEU A 196 1.40 1.06 15.84
CA LEU A 196 0.79 -0.10 16.51
C LEU A 196 -0.67 0.20 16.86
N THR A 197 -0.96 1.36 17.45
CA THR A 197 -2.32 1.82 17.75
C THR A 197 -3.18 1.89 16.48
N ALA A 198 -2.65 2.49 15.41
CA ALA A 198 -3.34 2.58 14.12
C ALA A 198 -3.61 1.21 13.51
N SER A 199 -2.66 0.27 13.62
CA SER A 199 -2.82 -1.11 13.12
C SER A 199 -3.90 -1.88 13.88
N VAL A 200 -3.96 -1.71 15.19
CA VAL A 200 -5.03 -2.30 16.01
C VAL A 200 -6.37 -1.67 15.65
N ALA A 201 -6.43 -0.34 15.50
CA ALA A 201 -7.65 0.35 15.10
C ALA A 201 -8.14 -0.11 13.71
N SER A 202 -7.23 -0.30 12.73
CA SER A 202 -7.62 -0.78 11.40
C SER A 202 -8.20 -2.19 11.45
N PHE A 203 -7.73 -3.06 12.34
CA PHE A 203 -8.28 -4.40 12.50
C PHE A 203 -9.76 -4.35 12.92
N PHE A 204 -10.11 -3.48 13.87
CA PHE A 204 -11.51 -3.32 14.28
C PHE A 204 -12.38 -2.65 13.20
N VAL A 205 -11.85 -1.65 12.50
CA VAL A 205 -12.60 -0.94 11.44
C VAL A 205 -12.86 -1.84 10.23
N GLU A 206 -11.90 -2.70 9.86
CA GLU A 206 -12.04 -3.61 8.71
C GLU A 206 -13.12 -4.67 8.94
N ASP A 207 -13.24 -5.19 10.17
CA ASP A 207 -14.32 -6.11 10.55
C ASP A 207 -15.70 -5.45 10.51
N ASP A 208 -15.81 -4.20 10.95
CA ASP A 208 -17.09 -3.47 10.97
C ASP A 208 -17.52 -3.03 9.57
N THR A 209 -16.58 -2.56 8.74
CA THR A 209 -16.86 -2.19 7.34
C THR A 209 -17.24 -3.40 6.50
N ALA A 210 -16.56 -4.54 6.65
CA ALA A 210 -16.92 -5.78 5.94
C ALA A 210 -18.34 -6.26 6.28
N LYS A 211 -18.76 -6.17 7.55
CA LYS A 211 -20.13 -6.48 7.97
C LYS A 211 -21.15 -5.51 7.39
N GLN A 212 -20.83 -4.21 7.40
CA GLN A 212 -21.73 -3.17 6.90
C GLN A 212 -21.92 -3.25 5.38
N ASP A 213 -20.86 -3.57 4.63
CA ASP A 213 -20.93 -3.83 3.19
C ASP A 213 -21.80 -5.05 2.88
N HIS A 214 -21.63 -6.15 3.63
CA HIS A 214 -22.48 -7.34 3.50
C HIS A 214 -23.96 -7.05 3.79
N LEU A 215 -24.24 -6.29 4.85
CA LEU A 215 -25.61 -5.91 5.20
C LEU A 215 -26.25 -5.02 4.13
N SER A 216 -25.50 -4.04 3.63
CA SER A 216 -25.95 -3.13 2.57
C SER A 216 -26.24 -3.90 1.28
N LEU A 217 -25.40 -4.87 0.93
CA LEU A 217 -25.60 -5.72 -0.22
C LEU A 217 -26.89 -6.55 -0.11
N ASN A 218 -27.12 -7.18 1.04
CA ASN A 218 -28.33 -7.96 1.28
C ASN A 218 -29.61 -7.09 1.21
N LEU A 219 -29.57 -5.89 1.79
CA LEU A 219 -30.69 -4.93 1.72
C LEU A 219 -30.97 -4.46 0.29
N LEU A 220 -29.92 -4.24 -0.51
CA LEU A 220 -30.06 -3.88 -1.92
C LEU A 220 -30.66 -5.02 -2.75
N LEU A 221 -30.26 -6.27 -2.48
CA LEU A 221 -30.85 -7.45 -3.12
C LEU A 221 -32.33 -7.59 -2.77
N GLU A 222 -32.69 -7.42 -1.50
CA GLU A 222 -34.08 -7.45 -1.05
C GLU A 222 -34.92 -6.35 -1.72
N LYS A 223 -34.42 -5.11 -1.78
CA LYS A 223 -35.12 -4.02 -2.48
C LYS A 223 -35.29 -4.29 -3.97
N ASN A 224 -34.30 -4.88 -4.63
CA ASN A 224 -34.43 -5.26 -6.04
C ASN A 224 -35.53 -6.30 -6.23
N GLN A 225 -35.59 -7.34 -5.38
CA GLN A 225 -36.67 -8.33 -5.42
C GLN A 225 -38.05 -7.71 -5.16
N GLN A 226 -38.15 -6.77 -4.21
CA GLN A 226 -39.39 -6.03 -3.97
C GLN A 226 -39.81 -5.20 -5.17
N LEU A 227 -38.88 -4.49 -5.82
CA LEU A 227 -39.16 -3.69 -7.02
C LEU A 227 -39.61 -4.56 -8.19
N GLU A 228 -38.99 -5.72 -8.40
CA GLU A 228 -39.43 -6.69 -9.40
C GLU A 228 -40.86 -7.18 -9.11
N THR A 229 -41.15 -7.44 -7.83
CA THR A 229 -42.49 -7.86 -7.40
C THR A 229 -43.53 -6.76 -7.64
N GLN A 230 -43.21 -5.51 -7.30
CA GLN A 230 -44.08 -4.35 -7.55
C GLN A 230 -44.30 -4.11 -9.05
N LEU A 231 -43.24 -4.23 -9.87
CA LEU A 231 -43.36 -4.13 -11.33
C LEU A 231 -44.27 -5.21 -11.89
N ASN A 232 -44.11 -6.46 -11.46
CA ASN A 232 -44.98 -7.56 -11.89
C ASN A 232 -46.45 -7.31 -11.50
N GLN A 233 -46.70 -6.83 -10.28
CA GLN A 233 -48.05 -6.45 -9.85
C GLN A 233 -48.64 -5.32 -10.69
N LEU A 234 -47.86 -4.28 -11.01
CA LEU A 234 -48.30 -3.16 -11.86
C LEU A 234 -48.60 -3.63 -13.29
N VAL A 235 -47.76 -4.51 -13.84
CA VAL A 235 -47.99 -5.12 -15.16
C VAL A 235 -49.29 -5.92 -15.14
N GLU A 236 -49.49 -6.77 -14.14
CA GLU A 236 -50.73 -7.55 -13.97
C GLU A 236 -51.96 -6.66 -13.82
N THR A 237 -51.90 -5.55 -13.09
CA THR A 237 -53.05 -4.62 -12.96
C THR A 237 -53.32 -3.81 -14.23
N GLN A 238 -52.32 -3.52 -15.05
CA GLN A 238 -52.51 -2.83 -16.33
C GLN A 238 -53.08 -3.72 -17.44
N GLN A 239 -52.77 -5.01 -17.45
CA GLN A 239 -53.26 -5.94 -18.47
C GLN A 239 -54.81 -6.02 -18.61
N PRO A 240 -55.60 -6.19 -17.52
CA PRO A 240 -57.05 -6.23 -17.61
C PRO A 240 -57.63 -4.88 -18.04
N ARG A 241 -57.02 -3.75 -17.64
CA ARG A 241 -57.42 -2.41 -18.14
C ARG A 241 -57.27 -2.30 -19.66
N LYS A 242 -56.13 -2.73 -20.22
CA LYS A 242 -55.93 -2.73 -21.69
C LYS A 242 -56.93 -3.63 -22.40
N ARG A 243 -57.20 -4.84 -21.86
CA ARG A 243 -58.20 -5.76 -22.42
C ARG A 243 -59.61 -5.18 -22.40
N PHE A 244 -60.01 -4.55 -21.29
CA PHE A 244 -61.30 -3.87 -21.19
C PHE A 244 -61.43 -2.74 -22.20
N HIS A 245 -60.39 -1.91 -22.36
CA HIS A 245 -60.41 -0.79 -23.29
C HIS A 245 -60.44 -1.25 -24.76
N LEU A 246 -59.73 -2.33 -25.10
CA LEU A 246 -59.79 -2.92 -26.44
C LEU A 246 -61.16 -3.56 -26.73
N ALA A 247 -61.79 -4.18 -25.72
CA ALA A 247 -63.13 -4.75 -25.86
C ALA A 247 -64.20 -3.67 -26.08
N SER A 248 -64.12 -2.54 -25.35
CA SER A 248 -65.02 -1.41 -25.56
C SER A 248 -64.80 -0.74 -26.92
N TYR A 249 -63.56 -0.58 -27.35
CA TYR A 249 -63.22 -0.03 -28.68
C TYR A 249 -63.73 -0.92 -29.81
N ARG A 250 -63.59 -2.24 -29.68
CA ARG A 250 -64.13 -3.22 -30.65
C ARG A 250 -65.66 -3.18 -30.72
N ARG A 251 -66.36 -3.02 -29.59
CA ARG A 251 -67.82 -2.85 -29.58
C ARG A 251 -68.24 -1.58 -30.32
N GLN A 252 -67.59 -0.46 -30.05
CA GLN A 252 -67.89 0.81 -30.75
C GLN A 252 -67.64 0.73 -32.26
N LEU A 253 -66.57 0.04 -32.68
CA LEU A 253 -66.31 -0.19 -34.10
C LEU A 253 -67.38 -1.06 -34.75
N ALA A 254 -67.81 -2.14 -34.10
CA ALA A 254 -68.89 -2.99 -34.59
C ALA A 254 -70.21 -2.22 -34.73
N GLU A 255 -70.55 -1.37 -33.76
CA GLU A 255 -71.72 -0.49 -33.83
C GLU A 255 -71.63 0.54 -34.98
N ARG A 256 -70.45 1.13 -35.20
CA ARG A 256 -70.24 2.04 -36.34
C ARG A 256 -70.36 1.30 -37.68
N GLU A 257 -69.88 0.07 -37.76
CA GLU A 257 -70.01 -0.75 -38.98
C GLU A 257 -71.44 -1.19 -39.26
N THR A 258 -72.23 -1.54 -38.23
CA THR A 258 -73.64 -1.89 -38.39
C THR A 258 -74.47 -0.68 -38.85
N VAL A 259 -74.24 0.49 -38.25
CA VAL A 259 -74.86 1.76 -38.69
C VAL A 259 -74.49 2.09 -40.13
N ARG A 260 -73.20 1.94 -40.51
CA ARG A 260 -72.72 2.17 -41.87
C ARG A 260 -73.34 1.19 -42.89
N LYS A 261 -73.55 -0.09 -42.51
CA LYS A 261 -74.23 -1.08 -43.39
C LYS A 261 -75.71 -0.72 -43.60
N ASN A 262 -76.39 -0.22 -42.57
CA ASN A 262 -77.80 0.19 -42.67
C ASN A 262 -78.02 1.49 -43.47
N GLN A 263 -76.98 2.31 -43.67
CA GLN A 263 -77.03 3.54 -44.47
C GLN A 263 -76.62 3.38 -45.95
N LYS A 264 -76.30 2.17 -46.44
CA LYS A 264 -75.99 1.99 -47.87
C LYS A 264 -77.24 2.21 -48.74
N PRO A 265 -77.22 3.12 -49.73
CA PRO A 265 -78.39 3.38 -50.57
C PRO A 265 -78.68 2.22 -51.53
N LYS A 266 -79.96 1.84 -51.65
CA LYS A 266 -80.47 0.91 -52.68
C LYS A 266 -80.15 1.48 -54.06
N ARG A 267 -79.21 0.87 -54.79
CA ARG A 267 -78.95 1.19 -56.21
C ARG A 267 -80.24 0.97 -57.03
N ARG A 268 -80.86 2.04 -57.53
CA ARG A 268 -81.97 1.99 -58.50
C ARG A 268 -81.46 1.44 -59.83
N ARG A 269 -82.06 0.37 -60.34
CA ARG A 269 -81.92 -0.12 -61.72
C ARG A 269 -82.56 0.93 -62.65
N ILE A 270 -81.77 1.56 -63.51
CA ILE A 270 -82.26 2.43 -64.58
C ILE A 270 -82.57 1.53 -65.80
N LYS A 271 -83.83 1.50 -66.25
CA LYS A 271 -84.23 0.88 -67.53
C LYS A 271 -83.79 1.80 -68.67
N LEU A 272 -83.04 1.28 -69.63
CA LEU A 272 -82.69 1.97 -70.87
C LEU A 272 -83.82 1.78 -71.91
N PRO A 273 -84.12 2.79 -72.77
CA PRO A 273 -85.17 2.69 -73.77
C PRO A 273 -84.74 1.84 -74.96
N SER A 274 -85.68 1.09 -75.53
CA SER A 274 -85.55 0.34 -76.78
C SER A 274 -85.33 1.29 -77.96
N GLN A 275 -84.16 1.24 -78.59
CA GLN A 275 -84.00 1.72 -79.96
C GLN A 275 -84.10 0.55 -80.92
N ASP A 276 -85.22 0.60 -81.65
CA ASP A 276 -85.46 -0.03 -82.93
C ASP A 276 -84.56 0.63 -84.01
N ASN A 277 -84.30 -0.17 -85.06
CA ASN A 277 -84.16 0.23 -86.45
C ASN A 277 -82.76 0.29 -87.14
N ARG A 278 -82.71 -0.53 -88.21
CA ARG A 278 -82.07 -0.38 -89.55
C ARG A 278 -80.62 -0.81 -89.77
N ASN A 279 -80.54 -1.91 -90.55
CA ASN A 279 -79.92 -2.02 -91.87
C ASN A 279 -78.45 -1.57 -92.02
N ALA A 280 -77.55 -2.53 -92.20
CA ALA A 280 -76.97 -2.92 -93.50
C ALA A 280 -75.80 -3.89 -93.27
#